data_AF-A0A3D0FLE7-F1
#
_entry.id   AF-A0A3D0FLE7-F1
#
_cell.length_a   1.000
_cell.length_b   1.000
_cell.length_c   1.000
_cell.angle_alpha   90.00
_cell.angle_beta   90.00
_cell.angle_gamma   90.00
#
_symmetry.space_group_name_H-M   'P 1'
#
loop_
_entity.id
_entity.type
_entity.pdbx_description
1 polymer ?
#
loop_
_entity_poly.entity_id
_entity_poly.type
_entity_poly.pdbx_seq_one_letter_code
_entity_poly.pdbx_strand_id
1 'polypeptide(L)'
;MNIEPTRFNITFDTIRATSAIVSISPENKNAKYIVDILPYWDYNDALELVHKSDQEIIDYEAKSLLLVYEDHLQNDPEASFSDIFLYSGQRTLRHEHLSSDYEYEYVVMQVNPSTRQLIGDVIRIPFTTPKIVESDIQFDAELSGSKIIIKPTNNDPYLVIIDRAENVYRDSSGPEQFVIDAVRLFEDYGFIESMICRGQSEIECNDMIENEVYAVIAVGYNGEINSGNVVFQCAYINGQLQWKMW
;
A
#
# COMPACT_ATOMS: atom_id res chain seq x y z
N MET A 1 29.96 21.77 -10.68
CA MET A 1 28.76 22.59 -10.97
C MET A 1 28.10 22.81 -9.62
N ASN A 2 27.88 24.05 -9.19
CA ASN A 2 27.18 24.32 -7.92
C ASN A 2 25.71 23.93 -8.11
N ILE A 3 25.22 22.98 -7.32
CA ILE A 3 23.82 22.57 -7.31
C ILE A 3 23.15 23.38 -6.21
N GLU A 4 22.23 24.25 -6.56
CA GLU A 4 21.50 25.08 -5.61
C GLU A 4 20.35 24.30 -4.94
N PRO A 5 19.98 24.65 -3.70
CA PRO A 5 18.78 24.12 -3.04
C PRO A 5 17.52 24.37 -3.88
N THR A 6 16.59 23.42 -3.86
CA THR A 6 15.27 23.55 -4.48
C THR A 6 14.16 23.32 -3.46
N ARG A 7 13.01 23.94 -3.71
CA ARG A 7 11.80 23.66 -2.94
C ARG A 7 11.14 22.39 -3.46
N PHE A 8 10.52 21.66 -2.55
CA PHE A 8 9.70 20.50 -2.85
C PHE A 8 8.26 20.79 -2.47
N ASN A 9 7.34 20.55 -3.39
CA ASN A 9 5.93 20.44 -3.07
C ASN A 9 5.61 18.97 -2.80
N ILE A 10 5.10 18.66 -1.61
CA ILE A 10 4.84 17.29 -1.16
C ILE A 10 3.39 17.23 -0.71
N THR A 11 2.64 16.27 -1.27
CA THR A 11 1.23 16.04 -0.93
C THR A 11 1.02 14.58 -0.57
N PHE A 12 0.25 14.34 0.49
CA PHE A 12 -0.27 13.01 0.79
C PHE A 12 -1.56 12.84 0.02
N ASP A 13 -1.52 12.01 -1.02
CA ASP A 13 -2.70 11.72 -1.84
C ASP A 13 -3.65 10.80 -1.07
N THR A 14 -3.07 9.85 -0.31
CA THR A 14 -3.80 8.89 0.53
C THR A 14 -2.98 8.55 1.78
N ILE A 15 -3.61 8.50 2.95
CA ILE A 15 -3.04 7.95 4.20
C ILE A 15 -3.97 6.85 4.72
N ARG A 16 -3.40 5.69 5.03
CA ARG A 16 -4.11 4.52 5.57
C ARG A 16 -3.37 3.93 6.74
N ALA A 17 -3.97 2.92 7.37
CA ALA A 17 -3.46 2.38 8.61
C ALA A 17 -2.09 1.73 8.43
N THR A 18 -1.82 1.14 7.25
CA THR A 18 -0.56 0.45 6.97
C THR A 18 0.18 0.95 5.73
N SER A 19 -0.34 1.98 5.06
CA SER A 19 0.27 2.53 3.87
C SER A 19 0.01 4.02 3.67
N ALA A 20 0.84 4.66 2.85
CA ALA A 20 0.65 6.04 2.42
C ALA A 20 1.10 6.21 0.96
N ILE A 21 0.38 7.05 0.21
CA ILE A 21 0.77 7.47 -1.14
C ILE A 21 1.13 8.94 -1.08
N VAL A 22 2.38 9.25 -1.46
CA VAL A 22 2.94 10.59 -1.36
C VAL A 22 3.44 11.03 -2.73
N SER A 23 2.94 12.18 -3.19
CA SER A 23 3.39 12.85 -4.40
C SER A 23 4.41 13.93 -4.06
N ILE A 24 5.55 13.91 -4.75
CA ILE A 24 6.69 14.80 -4.54
C ILE A 24 7.02 15.49 -5.86
N SER A 25 7.06 16.81 -5.84
CA SER A 25 7.35 17.65 -7.00
C SER A 25 8.42 18.70 -6.65
N PRO A 26 9.71 18.48 -7.00
CA PRO A 26 10.72 19.52 -6.87
C PRO A 26 10.49 20.63 -7.91
N GLU A 27 10.69 21.90 -7.52
CA GLU A 27 10.65 23.03 -8.46
C GLU A 27 11.72 22.87 -9.56
N ASN A 28 12.92 22.41 -9.17
CA ASN A 28 13.95 21.99 -10.11
C ASN A 28 13.79 20.50 -10.45
N LYS A 29 13.29 20.20 -11.65
CA LYS A 29 13.07 18.82 -12.12
C LYS A 29 14.34 17.96 -12.18
N ASN A 30 15.53 18.56 -12.20
CA ASN A 30 16.80 17.84 -12.19
C ASN A 30 17.35 17.60 -10.79
N ALA A 31 16.69 18.13 -9.75
CA ALA A 31 17.08 17.86 -8.37
C ALA A 31 17.05 16.37 -8.09
N LYS A 32 18.09 15.92 -7.40
CA LYS A 32 18.23 14.55 -6.93
C LYS A 32 17.93 14.54 -5.45
N TYR A 33 17.10 13.59 -5.02
CA TYR A 33 16.65 13.53 -3.64
C TYR A 33 16.43 12.09 -3.19
N ILE A 34 16.54 11.91 -1.88
CA ILE A 34 16.19 10.68 -1.16
C ILE A 34 14.97 10.97 -0.30
N VAL A 35 14.21 9.93 0.02
CA VAL A 35 13.04 10.01 0.90
C VAL A 35 13.14 8.95 1.97
N ASP A 36 12.54 9.22 3.13
CA ASP A 36 12.41 8.23 4.19
C ASP A 36 11.12 8.46 5.00
N ILE A 37 10.69 7.45 5.75
CA ILE A 37 9.60 7.51 6.72
C ILE A 37 10.12 7.05 8.07
N LEU A 38 10.15 7.98 9.01
CA LEU A 38 10.65 7.73 10.35
C LEU A 38 9.51 7.69 11.36
N PRO A 39 9.46 6.70 12.26
CA PRO A 39 8.58 6.75 13.40
C PRO A 39 8.86 7.99 14.27
N TYR A 40 7.81 8.69 14.73
CA TYR A 40 7.96 9.97 15.44
C TYR A 40 8.75 9.86 16.76
N TRP A 41 8.66 8.72 17.44
CA TRP A 41 9.36 8.43 18.71
C TRP A 41 10.81 8.00 18.49
N ASP A 42 11.17 7.30 17.41
CA ASP A 42 12.59 7.04 17.08
C ASP A 42 13.36 8.36 16.92
N TYR A 43 12.67 9.38 16.40
CA TYR A 43 13.21 10.73 16.30
C TYR A 43 13.31 11.44 17.66
N ASN A 44 12.28 11.38 18.51
CA ASN A 44 12.29 12.04 19.82
C ASN A 44 13.18 11.35 20.85
N ASP A 45 13.29 10.03 20.83
CA ASP A 45 14.22 9.30 21.70
C ASP A 45 15.67 9.58 21.28
N ALA A 46 15.96 9.75 19.97
CA ALA A 46 17.25 10.24 19.51
C ALA A 46 17.54 11.69 19.95
N LEU A 47 16.52 12.56 20.05
CA LEU A 47 16.64 13.90 20.61
C LEU A 47 16.95 13.87 22.11
N GLU A 48 16.22 13.06 22.87
CA GLU A 48 16.37 12.98 24.32
C GLU A 48 17.67 12.27 24.74
N LEU A 49 18.08 11.21 24.04
CA LEU A 49 19.29 10.44 24.37
C LEU A 49 20.60 11.15 23.99
N VAL A 50 20.57 12.03 23.00
CA VAL A 50 21.81 12.58 22.41
C VAL A 50 22.00 14.07 22.69
N HIS A 51 21.06 14.75 23.36
CA HIS A 51 21.13 16.21 23.63
C HIS A 51 21.52 17.03 22.39
N LYS A 52 21.10 16.57 21.22
CA LYS A 52 21.44 17.15 19.93
C LYS A 52 20.35 18.12 19.51
N SER A 53 20.74 19.18 18.81
CA SER A 53 19.79 20.01 18.09
C SER A 53 19.13 19.22 16.95
N ASP A 54 17.93 19.63 16.52
CA ASP A 54 17.19 19.00 15.43
C ASP A 54 18.07 18.75 14.18
N GLN A 55 18.96 19.70 13.88
CA GLN A 55 19.90 19.63 12.75
C GLN A 55 20.95 18.51 12.90
N GLU A 56 21.41 18.20 14.11
CA GLU A 56 22.44 17.18 14.34
C GLU A 56 21.90 15.75 14.26
N ILE A 57 20.59 15.56 14.49
CA ILE A 57 19.91 14.28 14.27
C ILE A 57 19.58 14.12 12.80
N ILE A 58 19.16 15.19 12.15
CA ILE A 58 19.01 15.23 10.69
C ILE A 58 20.33 14.84 10.01
N ASP A 59 21.45 15.43 10.43
CA ASP A 59 22.77 15.06 9.92
C ASP A 59 23.14 13.61 10.27
N TYR A 60 22.67 13.07 11.40
CA TYR A 60 22.91 11.68 11.79
C TYR A 60 22.09 10.70 10.96
N GLU A 61 20.78 10.91 10.80
CA GLU A 61 19.89 10.07 9.99
C GLU A 61 20.25 10.14 8.51
N ALA A 62 20.52 11.34 7.99
CA ALA A 62 21.04 11.49 6.63
C ALA A 62 22.39 10.78 6.46
N LYS A 63 23.27 10.82 7.46
CA LYS A 63 24.51 10.02 7.46
C LYS A 63 24.22 8.53 7.56
N SER A 64 23.26 8.08 8.35
CA SER A 64 22.88 6.68 8.47
C SER A 64 22.34 6.14 7.15
N LEU A 65 21.47 6.87 6.46
CA LEU A 65 21.00 6.53 5.12
C LEU A 65 22.15 6.52 4.10
N LEU A 66 23.08 7.47 4.19
CA LEU A 66 24.30 7.46 3.38
C LEU A 66 25.22 6.28 3.72
N LEU A 67 25.30 5.84 4.98
CA LEU A 67 26.09 4.71 5.44
C LEU A 67 25.49 3.36 5.00
N VAL A 68 24.17 3.20 5.10
CA VAL A 68 23.45 2.04 4.55
C VAL A 68 23.70 1.95 3.04
N TYR A 69 23.71 3.09 2.36
CA TYR A 69 24.10 3.16 0.95
C TYR A 69 25.57 2.78 0.69
N GLU A 70 26.50 3.29 1.49
CA GLU A 70 27.93 2.94 1.38
C GLU A 70 28.17 1.44 1.61
N ASP A 71 27.46 0.82 2.55
CA ASP A 71 27.50 -0.62 2.79
C ASP A 71 26.93 -1.41 1.60
N HIS A 72 25.84 -0.94 1.00
CA HIS A 72 25.27 -1.57 -0.18
C HIS A 72 26.23 -1.59 -1.38
N LEU A 73 26.98 -0.50 -1.60
CA LEU A 73 28.02 -0.44 -2.64
C LEU A 73 29.21 -1.36 -2.40
N GLN A 74 29.53 -1.69 -1.14
CA GLN A 74 30.59 -2.67 -0.85
C GLN A 74 30.16 -4.07 -1.30
N ASN A 75 28.85 -4.35 -1.24
CA ASN A 75 28.27 -5.64 -1.59
C ASN A 75 27.89 -5.76 -3.08
N ASP A 76 27.52 -4.65 -3.74
CA ASP A 76 27.28 -4.58 -5.18
C ASP A 76 27.88 -3.30 -5.80
N PRO A 77 29.15 -3.35 -6.25
CA PRO A 77 29.87 -2.18 -6.77
C PRO A 77 29.37 -1.70 -8.14
N GLU A 78 28.60 -2.52 -8.86
CA GLU A 78 28.06 -2.17 -10.18
C GLU A 78 26.69 -1.47 -10.10
N ALA A 79 26.01 -1.57 -8.96
CA ALA A 79 24.78 -0.84 -8.72
C ALA A 79 25.04 0.66 -8.62
N SER A 80 24.40 1.46 -9.48
CA SER A 80 24.58 2.92 -9.42
C SER A 80 23.76 3.50 -8.27
N PHE A 81 24.30 4.52 -7.58
CA PHE A 81 23.57 5.29 -6.55
C PHE A 81 22.18 5.72 -7.01
N SER A 82 22.11 6.09 -8.29
CA SER A 82 20.90 6.57 -8.93
C SER A 82 19.82 5.53 -9.08
N ASP A 83 20.18 4.25 -9.12
CA ASP A 83 19.25 3.17 -9.41
C ASP A 83 18.54 2.65 -8.16
N ILE A 84 19.11 2.87 -6.97
CA ILE A 84 18.61 2.26 -5.74
C ILE A 84 17.78 3.24 -4.90
N PHE A 85 18.26 4.47 -4.66
CA PHE A 85 17.64 5.38 -3.68
C PHE A 85 17.36 6.79 -4.20
N LEU A 86 17.85 7.14 -5.40
CA LEU A 86 17.85 8.52 -5.87
C LEU A 86 16.67 8.82 -6.81
N TYR A 87 15.73 9.59 -6.31
CA TYR A 87 14.64 10.09 -7.13
C TYR A 87 15.05 11.36 -7.88
N SER A 88 14.35 11.63 -8.98
CA SER A 88 14.51 12.88 -9.72
C SER A 88 13.26 13.27 -10.48
N GLY A 89 12.96 14.57 -10.49
CA GLY A 89 11.70 15.08 -11.02
C GLY A 89 10.52 14.67 -10.14
N GLN A 90 9.32 14.78 -10.71
CA GLN A 90 8.09 14.43 -10.00
C GLN A 90 8.00 12.91 -9.80
N ARG A 91 7.58 12.49 -8.61
CA ARG A 91 7.33 11.09 -8.26
C ARG A 91 6.08 10.98 -7.41
N THR A 92 5.39 9.86 -7.56
CA THR A 92 4.38 9.39 -6.62
C THR A 92 4.91 8.09 -6.05
N LEU A 93 5.09 8.06 -4.74
CA LEU A 93 5.70 6.96 -4.01
C LEU A 93 4.67 6.35 -3.09
N ARG A 94 4.56 5.02 -3.15
CA ARG A 94 3.75 4.21 -2.25
C ARG A 94 4.66 3.67 -1.15
N HIS A 95 4.25 3.87 0.09
CA HIS A 95 4.91 3.36 1.28
C HIS A 95 4.00 2.35 1.94
N GLU A 96 4.55 1.17 2.25
CA GLU A 96 3.83 0.02 2.77
C GLU A 96 4.44 -0.41 4.11
N HIS A 97 3.76 -1.30 4.83
CA HIS A 97 4.21 -1.85 6.11
C HIS A 97 4.34 -0.80 7.24
N LEU A 98 3.56 0.28 7.16
CA LEU A 98 3.39 1.19 8.27
C LEU A 98 2.60 0.52 9.40
N SER A 99 2.85 0.95 10.63
CA SER A 99 2.09 0.55 11.80
C SER A 99 0.82 1.39 11.88
N SER A 100 -0.29 0.76 12.25
CA SER A 100 -1.58 1.44 12.45
C SER A 100 -1.60 2.27 13.72
N ASP A 101 -2.39 3.35 13.72
CA ASP A 101 -2.53 4.24 14.88
C ASP A 101 -1.18 4.81 15.34
N TYR A 102 -0.38 5.25 14.36
CA TYR A 102 1.02 5.58 14.59
C TYR A 102 1.45 6.88 13.93
N GLU A 103 2.29 7.63 14.64
CA GLU A 103 2.83 8.91 14.18
C GLU A 103 4.17 8.72 13.47
N TYR A 104 4.29 9.38 12.33
CA TYR A 104 5.45 9.32 11.45
C TYR A 104 5.87 10.71 11.00
N GLU A 105 7.13 10.83 10.60
CA GLU A 105 7.64 11.95 9.82
C GLU A 105 8.05 11.48 8.42
N TYR A 106 7.50 12.14 7.40
CA TYR A 106 7.94 11.98 6.03
C TYR A 106 9.10 12.92 5.74
N VAL A 107 10.25 12.35 5.38
CA VAL A 107 11.51 13.09 5.23
C VAL A 107 11.91 13.14 3.76
N VAL A 108 12.22 14.34 3.25
CA VAL A 108 12.77 14.53 1.91
C VAL A 108 14.06 15.34 2.00
N MET A 109 15.11 14.81 1.37
CA MET A 109 16.44 15.40 1.40
C MET A 109 17.00 15.52 -0.01
N GLN A 110 17.34 16.74 -0.42
CA GLN A 110 18.06 16.95 -1.67
C GLN A 110 19.54 16.57 -1.47
N VAL A 111 20.11 15.89 -2.46
CA VAL A 111 21.50 15.43 -2.42
C VAL A 111 22.23 15.82 -3.70
N ASN A 112 23.52 16.08 -3.57
CA ASN A 112 24.43 16.17 -4.70
C ASN A 112 24.87 14.75 -5.07
N PRO A 113 24.49 14.20 -6.22
CA PRO A 113 24.86 12.83 -6.58
C PRO A 113 26.37 12.65 -6.79
N SER A 114 27.09 13.73 -7.14
CA SER A 114 28.53 13.65 -7.40
C SER A 114 29.36 13.71 -6.11
N THR A 115 28.94 14.50 -5.14
CA THR A 115 29.66 14.64 -3.85
C THR A 115 29.03 13.85 -2.71
N ARG A 116 27.82 13.30 -2.92
CA ARG A 116 27.03 12.55 -1.93
C ARG A 116 26.72 13.34 -0.66
N GLN A 117 26.66 14.67 -0.79
CA GLN A 117 26.35 15.57 0.31
C GLN A 117 24.92 16.09 0.19
N LEU A 118 24.29 16.36 1.33
CA LEU A 118 23.03 17.08 1.40
C LEU A 118 23.15 18.47 0.76
N ILE A 119 22.07 18.93 0.16
CA ILE A 119 21.93 20.27 -0.39
C ILE A 119 20.70 20.91 0.26
N GLY A 120 20.87 22.06 0.91
CA GLY A 120 19.77 22.77 1.54
C GLY A 120 19.24 22.08 2.80
N ASP A 121 18.02 22.48 3.19
CA ASP A 121 17.38 21.99 4.41
C ASP A 121 16.68 20.65 4.17
N VAL A 122 16.51 19.90 5.26
CA VAL A 122 15.73 18.66 5.26
C VAL A 122 14.27 18.98 5.50
N ILE A 123 13.41 18.52 4.59
CA ILE A 123 11.96 18.77 4.64
C ILE A 123 11.31 17.63 5.42
N ARG A 124 10.43 18.00 6.34
CA ARG A 124 9.74 17.08 7.24
C ARG A 124 8.26 17.39 7.26
N ILE A 125 7.45 16.35 7.10
CA ILE A 125 6.00 16.48 7.16
C ILE A 125 5.46 15.41 8.09
N PRO A 126 4.92 15.79 9.27
CA PRO A 126 4.33 14.83 10.18
C PRO A 126 3.02 14.31 9.58
N PHE A 127 2.76 13.02 9.78
CA PHE A 127 1.49 12.39 9.47
C PHE A 127 1.20 11.24 10.43
N THR A 128 -0.07 10.87 10.55
CA THR A 128 -0.52 9.80 11.44
C THR A 128 -1.31 8.79 10.62
N THR A 129 -0.97 7.52 10.76
CA THR A 129 -1.78 6.44 10.19
C THR A 129 -3.04 6.26 11.04
N PRO A 130 -4.22 6.09 10.42
CA PRO A 130 -5.43 5.74 11.17
C PRO A 130 -5.28 4.39 11.86
N LYS A 131 -6.09 4.18 12.89
CA LYS A 131 -6.21 2.88 13.55
C LYS A 131 -6.95 1.87 12.67
N ILE A 132 -6.48 0.62 12.63
CA ILE A 132 -7.23 -0.49 12.05
C ILE A 132 -8.48 -0.72 12.90
N VAL A 133 -9.64 -0.68 12.25
CA VAL A 133 -10.92 -1.03 12.87
C VAL A 133 -11.36 -2.35 12.24
N GLU A 134 -11.13 -3.46 12.94
CA GLU A 134 -11.59 -4.78 12.52
C GLU A 134 -13.12 -4.78 12.36
N SER A 135 -13.60 -5.33 11.24
CA SER A 135 -15.03 -5.55 11.05
C SER A 135 -15.40 -6.94 11.56
N ASP A 136 -16.53 -7.03 12.27
CA ASP A 136 -17.15 -8.29 12.66
C ASP A 136 -18.12 -8.83 11.60
N ILE A 137 -18.08 -8.24 10.39
CA ILE A 137 -18.91 -8.66 9.26
C ILE A 137 -18.68 -10.13 8.94
N GLN A 138 -19.79 -10.84 8.78
CA GLN A 138 -19.82 -12.20 8.28
C GLN A 138 -20.72 -12.24 7.05
N PHE A 139 -20.49 -13.23 6.20
CA PHE A 139 -21.20 -13.34 4.94
C PHE A 139 -21.91 -14.69 4.84
N ASP A 140 -23.11 -14.64 4.29
CA ASP A 140 -23.78 -15.79 3.69
C ASP A 140 -23.92 -15.54 2.17
N ALA A 141 -24.07 -16.62 1.40
CA ALA A 141 -24.23 -16.53 -0.03
C ALA A 141 -25.31 -17.50 -0.53
N GLU A 142 -26.12 -17.04 -1.48
CA GLU A 142 -27.07 -17.89 -2.19
C GLU A 142 -26.99 -17.71 -3.70
N LEU A 143 -27.41 -18.76 -4.42
CA LEU A 143 -27.54 -18.73 -5.87
C LEU A 143 -29.00 -18.52 -6.25
N SER A 144 -29.24 -17.58 -7.16
CA SER A 144 -30.57 -17.32 -7.71
C SER A 144 -30.47 -17.13 -9.22
N GLY A 145 -30.66 -18.21 -9.98
CA GLY A 145 -30.52 -18.21 -11.43
C GLY A 145 -29.07 -17.98 -11.86
N SER A 146 -28.83 -16.89 -12.60
CA SER A 146 -27.49 -16.43 -13.04
C SER A 146 -26.81 -15.49 -12.05
N LYS A 147 -27.40 -15.31 -10.85
CA LYS A 147 -26.90 -14.37 -9.85
C LYS A 147 -26.36 -15.06 -8.62
N ILE A 148 -25.35 -14.43 -8.04
CA ILE A 148 -24.86 -14.70 -6.69
C ILE A 148 -25.32 -13.56 -5.80
N ILE A 149 -25.98 -13.90 -4.70
CA ILE A 149 -26.47 -12.92 -3.73
C ILE A 149 -25.62 -13.05 -2.47
N ILE A 150 -24.89 -11.98 -2.13
CA ILE A 150 -24.06 -11.90 -0.93
C ILE A 150 -24.81 -11.14 0.16
N LYS A 151 -24.94 -11.77 1.33
CA LYS A 151 -25.70 -11.27 2.47
C LYS A 151 -24.77 -11.02 3.66
N PRO A 152 -24.36 -9.77 3.90
CA PRO A 152 -23.57 -9.44 5.08
C PRO A 152 -24.43 -9.44 6.35
N THR A 153 -23.84 -9.76 7.51
CA THR A 153 -24.51 -9.70 8.82
C THR A 153 -24.75 -8.29 9.34
N ASN A 154 -23.98 -7.31 8.84
CA ASN A 154 -24.09 -5.90 9.19
C ASN A 154 -23.98 -5.02 7.91
N ASN A 155 -23.89 -3.70 8.07
CA ASN A 155 -23.77 -2.74 6.94
C ASN A 155 -22.35 -2.20 6.75
N ASP A 156 -21.34 -2.87 7.31
CA ASP A 156 -19.95 -2.49 7.08
C ASP A 156 -19.63 -2.64 5.59
N PRO A 157 -18.80 -1.74 5.03
CA PRO A 157 -18.40 -1.85 3.64
C PRO A 157 -17.54 -3.12 3.44
N TYR A 158 -17.67 -3.71 2.26
CA TYR A 158 -16.98 -4.94 1.90
C TYR A 158 -16.72 -5.00 0.39
N LEU A 159 -15.86 -5.92 -0.02
CA LEU A 159 -15.58 -6.21 -1.43
C LEU A 159 -16.05 -7.61 -1.76
N VAL A 160 -16.48 -7.82 -3.01
CA VAL A 160 -16.68 -9.15 -3.56
C VAL A 160 -15.75 -9.36 -4.74
N ILE A 161 -14.96 -10.42 -4.67
CA ILE A 161 -14.01 -10.80 -5.71
C ILE A 161 -14.44 -12.16 -6.25
N ILE A 162 -14.59 -12.25 -7.57
CA ILE A 162 -14.93 -13.48 -8.26
C ILE A 162 -13.83 -13.77 -9.26
N ASP A 163 -13.21 -14.94 -9.13
CA ASP A 163 -12.22 -15.43 -10.07
C ASP A 163 -12.34 -16.96 -10.20
N ARG A 164 -11.70 -17.54 -11.21
CA ARG A 164 -11.60 -18.99 -11.32
C ARG A 164 -10.91 -19.54 -10.09
N ALA A 165 -11.44 -20.64 -9.57
CA ALA A 165 -10.87 -21.31 -8.40
C ALA A 165 -9.39 -21.67 -8.62
N GLU A 166 -9.01 -22.06 -9.84
CA GLU A 166 -7.61 -22.34 -10.17
C GLU A 166 -6.66 -21.17 -9.90
N ASN A 167 -7.11 -19.92 -10.04
CA ASN A 167 -6.30 -18.72 -9.78
C ASN A 167 -6.20 -18.44 -8.28
N VAL A 168 -7.33 -18.56 -7.57
CA VAL A 168 -7.40 -18.33 -6.12
C VAL A 168 -6.60 -19.35 -5.32
N TYR A 169 -6.54 -20.60 -5.80
CA TYR A 169 -5.86 -21.71 -5.13
C TYR A 169 -4.57 -22.14 -5.84
N ARG A 170 -4.06 -21.33 -6.78
CA ARG A 170 -2.91 -21.71 -7.64
C ARG A 170 -1.65 -21.98 -6.84
N ASP A 171 -1.40 -21.14 -5.83
CA ASP A 171 -0.18 -21.13 -5.04
C ASP A 171 -0.45 -21.35 -3.54
N SER A 172 0.58 -21.77 -2.81
CA SER A 172 0.54 -22.03 -1.36
C SER A 172 0.14 -20.82 -0.49
N SER A 173 0.03 -19.64 -1.08
CA SER A 173 -0.38 -18.38 -0.47
C SER A 173 -1.86 -18.36 -0.06
N GLY A 174 -2.69 -19.16 -0.75
CA GLY A 174 -4.11 -19.29 -0.46
C GLY A 174 -4.96 -18.04 -0.76
N PRO A 175 -6.27 -18.10 -0.45
CA PRO A 175 -7.22 -17.03 -0.78
C PRO A 175 -6.93 -15.68 -0.11
N GLU A 176 -6.30 -15.69 1.06
CA GLU A 176 -5.98 -14.46 1.80
C GLU A 176 -5.01 -13.58 1.01
N GLN A 177 -3.90 -14.15 0.54
CA GLN A 177 -2.92 -13.40 -0.26
C GLN A 177 -3.53 -12.95 -1.59
N PHE A 178 -4.32 -13.80 -2.24
CA PHE A 178 -5.01 -13.45 -3.47
C PHE A 178 -5.90 -12.21 -3.30
N VAL A 179 -6.67 -12.14 -2.20
CA VAL A 179 -7.49 -10.96 -1.88
C VAL A 179 -6.63 -9.72 -1.66
N ILE A 180 -5.53 -9.83 -0.89
CA ILE A 180 -4.62 -8.71 -0.65
C ILE A 180 -4.08 -8.16 -1.97
N ASP A 181 -3.64 -9.03 -2.87
CA ASP A 181 -3.07 -8.62 -4.16
C ASP A 181 -4.13 -8.00 -5.08
N ALA A 182 -5.35 -8.54 -5.10
CA ALA A 182 -6.46 -7.98 -5.86
C ALA A 182 -6.87 -6.59 -5.37
N VAL A 183 -6.97 -6.39 -4.06
CA VAL A 183 -7.30 -5.09 -3.46
C VAL A 183 -6.23 -4.05 -3.80
N ARG A 184 -4.95 -4.40 -3.66
CA ARG A 184 -3.82 -3.53 -4.06
C ARG A 184 -3.92 -3.12 -5.52
N LEU A 185 -4.23 -4.07 -6.41
CA LEU A 185 -4.42 -3.80 -7.82
C LEU A 185 -5.53 -2.76 -8.05
N PHE A 186 -6.69 -2.94 -7.43
CA PHE A 186 -7.82 -2.00 -7.58
C PHE A 186 -7.48 -0.60 -7.07
N GLU A 187 -6.64 -0.51 -6.05
CA GLU A 187 -6.19 0.77 -5.47
C GLU A 187 -5.18 1.47 -6.37
N ASP A 188 -4.19 0.73 -6.87
CA ASP A 188 -3.19 1.25 -7.81
C ASP A 188 -3.83 1.81 -9.09
N TYR A 189 -4.90 1.17 -9.55
CA TYR A 189 -5.64 1.64 -10.72
C TYR A 189 -6.76 2.65 -10.39
N GLY A 190 -7.00 2.97 -9.11
CA GLY A 190 -7.99 3.96 -8.68
C GLY A 190 -9.44 3.52 -8.86
N PHE A 191 -9.72 2.22 -8.92
CA PHE A 191 -11.07 1.66 -9.08
C PHE A 191 -11.68 1.15 -7.76
N ILE A 192 -10.94 1.15 -6.66
CA ILE A 192 -11.39 0.55 -5.39
C ILE A 192 -12.76 1.04 -4.92
N GLU A 193 -13.04 2.34 -5.02
CA GLU A 193 -14.33 2.93 -4.61
C GLU A 193 -15.52 2.35 -5.38
N SER A 194 -15.32 1.95 -6.63
CA SER A 194 -16.36 1.33 -7.46
C SER A 194 -16.63 -0.14 -7.11
N MET A 195 -15.72 -0.75 -6.36
CA MET A 195 -15.80 -2.15 -5.92
C MET A 195 -16.45 -2.30 -4.54
N ILE A 196 -16.61 -1.20 -3.80
CA ILE A 196 -17.15 -1.23 -2.42
C ILE A 196 -18.65 -1.49 -2.43
N CYS A 197 -19.04 -2.59 -1.80
CA CYS A 197 -20.41 -2.98 -1.55
C CYS A 197 -20.87 -2.50 -0.16
N ARG A 198 -22.19 -2.29 0.00
CA ARG A 198 -22.85 -1.99 1.28
C ARG A 198 -24.21 -2.67 1.34
N GLY A 199 -24.50 -3.36 2.44
CA GLY A 199 -25.72 -4.17 2.56
C GLY A 199 -25.72 -5.35 1.58
N GLN A 200 -26.88 -5.94 1.30
CA GLN A 200 -26.97 -7.07 0.38
C GLN A 200 -26.54 -6.68 -1.04
N SER A 201 -25.71 -7.52 -1.68
CA SER A 201 -25.29 -7.32 -3.07
C SER A 201 -25.74 -8.48 -3.96
N GLU A 202 -26.15 -8.15 -5.18
CA GLU A 202 -26.45 -9.11 -6.24
C GLU A 202 -25.42 -8.97 -7.35
N ILE A 203 -24.80 -10.08 -7.73
CA ILE A 203 -23.74 -10.12 -8.74
C ILE A 203 -24.21 -10.96 -9.90
N GLU A 204 -24.31 -10.35 -11.07
CA GLU A 204 -24.60 -11.04 -12.32
C GLU A 204 -23.35 -11.79 -12.78
N CYS A 205 -23.49 -13.08 -13.12
CA CYS A 205 -22.38 -13.93 -13.51
C CYS A 205 -22.38 -14.25 -15.01
N ASN A 206 -22.83 -13.29 -15.84
CA ASN A 206 -23.02 -13.49 -17.28
C ASN A 206 -21.71 -13.75 -18.05
N ASP A 207 -20.58 -13.32 -17.48
CA ASP A 207 -19.24 -13.49 -18.09
C ASP A 207 -18.52 -14.77 -17.63
N MET A 208 -19.17 -15.61 -16.79
CA MET A 208 -18.61 -16.90 -16.40
C MET A 208 -18.61 -17.90 -17.56
N ILE A 209 -17.54 -18.67 -17.64
CA ILE A 209 -17.33 -19.69 -18.66
C ILE A 209 -17.99 -20.98 -18.20
N GLU A 210 -18.72 -21.60 -19.11
CA GLU A 210 -19.42 -22.85 -18.85
C GLU A 210 -18.44 -24.00 -18.58
N ASN A 211 -18.80 -24.84 -17.63
CA ASN A 211 -18.04 -25.95 -17.07
C ASN A 211 -16.78 -25.56 -16.28
N GLU A 212 -16.67 -24.30 -15.86
CA GLU A 212 -15.59 -23.82 -14.99
C GLU A 212 -16.06 -23.66 -13.53
N VAL A 213 -15.09 -23.65 -12.62
CA VAL A 213 -15.29 -23.47 -11.17
C VAL A 213 -14.71 -22.13 -10.75
N TYR A 214 -15.52 -21.38 -10.02
CA TYR A 214 -15.21 -20.05 -9.55
C TYR A 214 -15.18 -20.02 -8.02
N ALA A 215 -14.25 -19.26 -7.49
CA ALA A 215 -14.23 -18.85 -6.10
C ALA A 215 -14.87 -17.46 -6.00
N VAL A 216 -15.78 -17.32 -5.05
CA VAL A 216 -16.45 -16.07 -4.71
C VAL A 216 -16.01 -15.71 -3.32
N ILE A 217 -15.31 -14.59 -3.20
CA ILE A 217 -14.69 -14.17 -1.96
C ILE A 217 -15.35 -12.88 -1.52
N ALA A 218 -15.93 -12.87 -0.32
CA ALA A 218 -16.44 -11.66 0.32
C ALA A 218 -15.50 -11.28 1.48
N VAL A 219 -15.12 -10.01 1.57
CA VAL A 219 -14.15 -9.54 2.56
C VAL A 219 -14.52 -8.14 3.07
N GLY A 220 -14.49 -7.93 4.39
CA GLY A 220 -14.71 -6.63 5.00
C GLY A 220 -13.66 -5.60 4.56
N TYR A 221 -14.09 -4.38 4.26
CA TYR A 221 -13.22 -3.31 3.78
C TYR A 221 -13.68 -1.95 4.27
N ASN A 222 -12.86 -1.28 5.08
CA ASN A 222 -13.12 0.09 5.55
C ASN A 222 -11.94 1.04 5.27
N GLY A 223 -11.29 0.82 4.13
CA GLY A 223 -10.01 1.46 3.77
C GLY A 223 -8.80 0.56 4.03
N GLU A 224 -9.02 -0.54 4.77
CA GLU A 224 -8.07 -1.63 4.99
C GLU A 224 -8.84 -2.98 4.99
N ILE A 225 -8.12 -4.07 4.71
CA ILE A 225 -8.68 -5.43 4.76
C ILE A 225 -8.79 -5.88 6.22
N ASN A 226 -10.00 -5.91 6.74
CA ASN A 226 -10.25 -5.95 8.18
C ASN A 226 -11.24 -7.06 8.53
N SER A 227 -10.76 -8.31 8.48
CA SER A 227 -11.46 -9.56 8.85
C SER A 227 -12.83 -9.81 8.17
N GLY A 228 -13.30 -11.07 8.23
CA GLY A 228 -14.52 -11.53 7.58
C GLY A 228 -14.33 -12.17 6.20
N ASN A 229 -13.09 -12.52 5.79
CA ASN A 229 -12.88 -13.25 4.53
C ASN A 229 -13.67 -14.58 4.55
N VAL A 230 -14.68 -14.69 3.70
CA VAL A 230 -15.41 -15.94 3.46
C VAL A 230 -15.31 -16.28 1.98
N VAL A 231 -14.84 -17.49 1.70
CA VAL A 231 -14.70 -18.02 0.36
C VAL A 231 -15.78 -19.06 0.11
N PHE A 232 -16.60 -18.83 -0.91
CA PHE A 232 -17.57 -19.76 -1.44
C PHE A 232 -17.09 -20.30 -2.79
N GLN A 233 -17.57 -21.47 -3.20
CA GLN A 233 -17.25 -22.05 -4.51
C GLN A 233 -18.50 -22.40 -5.30
N CYS A 234 -18.62 -21.86 -6.50
CA CYS A 234 -19.68 -22.21 -7.43
C CYS A 234 -19.11 -22.74 -8.74
N ALA A 235 -19.86 -23.61 -9.41
CA ALA A 235 -19.59 -24.03 -10.77
C ALA A 235 -20.68 -23.46 -11.69
N TYR A 236 -20.29 -23.04 -12.90
CA TYR A 236 -21.24 -22.63 -13.93
C TYR A 236 -21.41 -23.76 -14.93
N ILE A 237 -22.48 -24.53 -14.85
CA ILE A 237 -22.67 -25.78 -15.60
C ILE A 237 -23.99 -25.71 -16.37
N ASN A 238 -23.97 -26.01 -17.67
CA ASN A 238 -25.17 -26.05 -18.52
C ASN A 238 -26.01 -24.75 -18.41
N GLY A 239 -25.34 -23.60 -18.44
CA GLY A 239 -25.95 -22.28 -18.28
C GLY A 239 -26.56 -21.97 -16.91
N GLN A 240 -26.18 -22.71 -15.85
CA GLN A 240 -26.70 -22.51 -14.49
C GLN A 240 -25.59 -22.54 -13.44
N LEU A 241 -25.74 -21.71 -12.40
CA LEU A 241 -24.85 -21.75 -11.24
C LEU A 241 -25.26 -22.86 -10.28
N GLN A 242 -24.26 -23.57 -9.75
CA GLN A 242 -24.43 -24.61 -8.74
C GLN A 242 -23.35 -24.49 -7.67
N TRP A 243 -23.74 -24.64 -6.38
CA TRP A 243 -22.75 -24.72 -5.30
C TRP A 243 -21.89 -25.97 -5.47
N LYS A 244 -20.57 -25.81 -5.35
CA LYS A 244 -19.64 -26.93 -5.40
C LYS A 244 -19.33 -27.38 -3.97
N MET A 245 -19.64 -28.64 -3.64
CA MET A 245 -19.14 -29.28 -2.43
C MET A 245 -17.81 -29.95 -2.72
N TRP A 246 -16.91 -29.91 -1.74
CA TRP A 246 -15.66 -30.66 -1.74
C TRP A 246 -15.90 -32.14 -1.46
#